data_AF-A0A0F0DNB1-F1
#
_entry.id   AF-A0A0F0DNB1-F1
#
_cell.length_a   1.000
_cell.length_b   1.000
_cell.length_c   1.000
_cell.angle_alpha   90.00
_cell.angle_beta   90.00
_cell.angle_gamma   90.00
#
_symmetry.space_group_name_H-M   'P 1'
#
loop_
_entity.id
_entity.type
_entity.pdbx_description
1 polymer ?
#
loop_
_entity_poly.entity_id
_entity_poly.type
_entity_poly.pdbx_seq_one_letter_code
_entity_poly.pdbx_strand_id
1 'polypeptide(L)'
;MVRRRPEYPPPLAAGTYRATCREVEMVHAAMNEHSRAFTEALCVSDGRWCIFYRDGTEVWSCNASYAAAHFDMEPVSGSKDT
;
A
#
# COMPACT_ATOMS: atom_id res chain seq x y z
N MET A 1 -2.34 0.92 -34.27
CA MET A 1 -1.39 1.21 -33.17
C MET A 1 -2.09 0.89 -31.86
N VAL A 2 -2.06 -0.38 -31.42
CA VAL A 2 -2.62 -0.77 -30.11
C VAL A 2 -1.65 -0.25 -29.06
N ARG A 3 -1.99 0.86 -28.39
CA ARG A 3 -1.27 1.28 -27.19
C ARG A 3 -1.41 0.14 -26.20
N ARG A 4 -0.35 -0.66 -26.01
CA ARG A 4 -0.29 -1.61 -24.90
C ARG A 4 -0.55 -0.79 -23.65
N ARG A 5 -1.70 -0.97 -23.00
CA ARG A 5 -1.93 -0.34 -21.70
C ARG A 5 -0.80 -0.86 -20.80
N PRO A 6 -0.17 0.00 -19.99
CA PRO A 6 0.68 -0.50 -18.93
C PRO A 6 -0.14 -1.54 -18.15
N GLU A 7 0.36 -2.76 -18.03
CA GLU A 7 -0.24 -3.78 -17.19
C GLU A 7 -0.06 -3.33 -15.74
N TYR A 8 -0.99 -2.49 -15.28
CA TYR A 8 -1.10 -2.15 -13.87
C TYR A 8 -1.53 -3.41 -13.13
N PRO A 9 -0.93 -3.69 -11.95
CA PRO A 9 -1.40 -4.79 -11.12
C PRO A 9 -2.90 -4.57 -10.82
N PRO A 10 -3.68 -5.66 -10.74
CA PRO A 10 -5.08 -5.55 -10.37
C PRO A 10 -5.20 -4.83 -9.01
N PRO A 11 -6.27 -4.04 -8.80
CA PRO A 11 -6.51 -3.40 -7.51
C PRO A 11 -6.49 -4.44 -6.38
N LEU A 12 -5.93 -4.06 -5.23
CA LEU A 12 -5.98 -4.91 -4.03
C LEU A 12 -7.43 -5.26 -3.70
N ALA A 13 -7.67 -6.51 -3.34
CA ALA A 13 -8.96 -6.94 -2.82
C ALA A 13 -9.26 -6.24 -1.49
N ALA A 14 -10.52 -6.33 -1.05
CA ALA A 14 -10.87 -5.87 0.28
C ALA A 14 -10.19 -6.77 1.33
N GLY A 15 -9.53 -6.17 2.31
CA GLY A 15 -8.77 -6.90 3.31
C GLY A 15 -7.72 -6.05 4.00
N THR A 16 -7.07 -6.65 4.99
CA THR A 16 -5.99 -6.01 5.74
C THR A 16 -4.65 -6.55 5.23
N TYR A 17 -3.76 -5.63 4.90
CA TYR A 17 -2.45 -5.88 4.32
C TYR A 17 -1.37 -5.19 5.14
N ARG A 18 -0.20 -5.80 5.23
CA ARG A 18 1.05 -5.12 5.58
C ARG A 18 1.61 -4.54 4.31
N ALA A 19 1.74 -3.22 4.28
CA ALA A 19 2.30 -2.49 3.17
C ALA A 19 3.75 -2.13 3.46
N THR A 20 4.64 -2.55 2.57
CA THR A 20 6.07 -2.24 2.61
C THR A 20 6.39 -1.37 1.40
N CYS A 21 6.97 -0.18 1.60
CA CYS A 21 7.38 0.68 0.49
C CYS A 21 8.54 0.02 -0.28
N ARG A 22 8.34 -0.26 -1.58
CA ARG A 22 9.38 -0.81 -2.46
C ARG A 22 10.52 0.17 -2.69
N GLU A 23 10.21 1.45 -2.84
CA GLU A 23 11.21 2.47 -3.19
C GLU A 23 11.75 3.13 -1.93
N VAL A 24 12.98 2.74 -1.58
CA VAL A 24 13.84 3.49 -0.65
C VAL A 24 14.04 4.94 -1.14
N GLU A 25 13.77 5.25 -2.41
CA GLU A 25 13.94 6.58 -2.99
C GLU A 25 12.75 7.54 -2.77
N MET A 26 11.52 7.02 -2.56
CA MET A 26 10.39 7.84 -2.07
C MET A 26 10.58 8.28 -0.60
N VAL A 27 11.55 7.67 0.10
CA VAL A 27 11.96 8.10 1.44
C VAL A 27 12.67 9.45 1.39
N HIS A 28 13.25 9.88 0.26
CA HIS A 28 13.87 11.21 0.17
C HIS A 28 12.88 12.38 0.12
N ALA A 29 11.65 12.18 -0.36
CA ALA A 29 10.60 13.22 -0.26
C ALA A 29 10.05 13.36 1.18
N ALA A 30 10.28 12.34 2.01
CA ALA A 30 9.89 12.28 3.41
C ALA A 30 10.98 12.81 4.38
N MET A 31 12.18 13.14 3.87
CA MET A 31 13.33 13.67 4.62
C MET A 31 13.20 15.17 4.99
N ASN A 32 11.97 15.65 5.20
CA ASN A 32 11.71 16.84 6.01
C ASN A 32 11.30 16.35 7.41
N GLU A 33 12.30 15.91 8.20
CA GLU A 33 12.36 15.75 9.67
C GLU A 33 11.19 15.14 10.49
N HIS A 34 10.06 14.75 9.89
CA HIS A 34 8.86 14.26 10.60
C HIS A 34 8.40 12.86 10.14
N SER A 35 8.93 12.35 9.03
CA SER A 35 8.42 11.14 8.40
C SER A 35 9.49 10.06 8.42
N ARG A 36 9.60 9.36 9.55
CA ARG A 36 10.41 8.14 9.69
C ARG A 36 10.08 7.23 8.50
N ALA A 37 11.12 6.78 7.80
CA ALA A 37 11.03 5.89 6.65
C ALA A 37 9.90 4.86 6.85
N PHE A 38 8.93 4.86 5.94
CA PHE A 38 7.78 3.97 5.95
C PHE A 38 8.22 2.55 5.57
N THR A 39 8.93 1.88 6.48
CA THR A 39 9.41 0.52 6.21
C THR A 39 8.24 -0.47 6.24
N GLU A 40 7.27 -0.29 7.13
CA GLU A 40 6.06 -1.13 7.21
C GLU A 40 4.88 -0.31 7.77
N ALA A 41 3.70 -0.42 7.16
CA ALA A 41 2.46 0.19 7.64
C ALA A 41 1.28 -0.78 7.51
N LEU A 42 0.28 -0.65 8.38
CA LEU A 42 -0.96 -1.43 8.27
C LEU A 42 -1.85 -0.76 7.22
N CYS A 43 -2.21 -1.47 6.17
CA CYS A 43 -3.10 -1.01 5.12
C CYS A 43 -4.43 -1.76 5.21
N VAL A 44 -5.55 -1.06 5.21
CA VAL A 44 -6.89 -1.64 5.08
C VAL A 44 -7.45 -1.22 3.73
N SER A 45 -7.71 -2.20 2.88
CA SER A 45 -8.31 -2.01 1.56
C SER A 45 -9.80 -2.36 1.60
N ASP A 46 -10.64 -1.56 0.94
CA ASP A 46 -12.05 -1.88 0.66
C ASP A 46 -12.27 -2.43 -0.77
N GLY A 47 -11.18 -2.63 -1.54
CA GLY A 47 -11.23 -3.02 -2.96
C GLY A 47 -11.14 -1.85 -3.94
N ARG A 48 -11.25 -0.61 -3.47
CA ARG A 48 -11.12 0.64 -4.25
C ARG A 48 -10.19 1.65 -3.62
N TRP A 49 -10.22 1.75 -2.30
CA TRP A 49 -9.47 2.64 -1.44
C TRP A 49 -8.70 1.83 -0.40
N CYS A 50 -7.55 2.36 -0.05
CA CYS A 50 -6.61 1.82 0.90
C CYS A 50 -6.32 2.91 1.92
N ILE A 51 -6.51 2.58 3.20
CA ILE A 51 -6.23 3.46 4.32
C ILE A 51 -5.06 2.86 5.11
N PHE A 52 -4.05 3.68 5.35
CA PHE A 52 -2.84 3.30 6.04
C PHE A 52 -2.88 3.84 7.46
N TYR A 53 -2.66 2.93 8.41
CA TYR A 53 -2.65 3.19 9.82
C TYR A 53 -1.25 3.02 10.39
N ARG A 54 -0.89 3.93 11.29
CA ARG A 54 0.31 3.86 12.11
C ARG A 54 -0.09 4.06 13.56
N ASP A 55 0.27 3.10 14.42
CA ASP A 55 -0.06 3.15 15.85
C ASP A 55 -1.56 3.40 16.10
N GLY A 56 -2.44 2.91 15.21
CA GLY A 56 -3.89 3.10 15.26
C GLY A 56 -4.41 4.43 14.68
N THR A 57 -3.54 5.32 14.20
CA THR A 57 -3.93 6.60 13.57
C THR A 57 -3.84 6.50 12.05
N GLU A 58 -4.86 6.97 11.34
CA GLU A 58 -4.80 7.12 9.88
C GLU A 58 -3.74 8.15 9.52
N VAL A 59 -2.75 7.73 8.73
CA VAL A 59 -1.66 8.60 8.28
C VAL A 59 -1.72 8.90 6.79
N TRP A 60 -2.40 8.05 6.02
CA TRP A 60 -2.45 8.16 4.56
C TRP A 60 -3.63 7.37 3.99
N SER A 61 -4.20 7.85 2.89
CA SER A 61 -5.19 7.11 2.11
C SER A 61 -4.95 7.28 0.61
N CYS A 62 -5.13 6.20 -0.16
CA CYS A 62 -4.97 6.21 -1.62
C CYS A 62 -5.84 5.13 -2.26
N ASN A 63 -5.89 5.08 -3.60
CA ASN A 63 -6.61 4.02 -4.29
C ASN A 63 -5.87 2.68 -4.28
N ALA A 64 -6.63 1.60 -4.29
CA ALA A 64 -6.11 0.23 -4.25
C ALA A 64 -5.16 -0.10 -5.41
N SER A 65 -5.37 0.47 -6.61
CA SER A 65 -4.45 0.31 -7.75
C SER A 65 -3.10 0.99 -7.52
N TYR A 66 -3.10 2.18 -6.90
CA TYR A 66 -1.86 2.89 -6.58
C TYR A 66 -1.08 2.12 -5.53
N ALA A 67 -1.78 1.65 -4.50
CA ALA A 67 -1.22 0.85 -3.43
C ALA A 67 -0.58 -0.45 -3.97
N ALA A 68 -1.27 -1.17 -4.86
CA ALA A 68 -0.74 -2.37 -5.52
C ALA A 68 0.49 -2.12 -6.41
N ALA A 69 0.59 -0.93 -7.01
CA ALA A 69 1.67 -0.59 -7.93
C ALA A 69 2.96 -0.13 -7.23
N HIS A 70 2.83 0.51 -6.07
CA HIS A 70 3.94 1.18 -5.38
C HIS A 70 4.38 0.50 -4.07
N PHE A 71 3.54 -0.37 -3.50
CA PHE A 71 3.81 -1.05 -2.23
C PHE A 71 3.75 -2.56 -2.42
N ASP A 72 4.63 -3.26 -1.71
CA ASP A 72 4.52 -4.70 -1.55
C ASP A 72 3.49 -4.96 -0.44
N MET A 73 2.40 -5.63 -0.81
CA MET A 73 1.20 -5.80 0.01
C MET A 73 1.05 -7.26 0.44
N GLU A 74 1.39 -7.55 1.69
CA GLU A 74 1.27 -8.88 2.26
C GLU A 74 -0.04 -8.98 3.05
N PRO A 75 -0.99 -9.87 2.68
CA PRO A 75 -2.21 -10.02 3.45
C PRO A 75 -1.86 -10.43 4.88
N VAL A 76 -2.37 -9.67 5.85
CA VAL A 76 -2.25 -10.01 7.28
C VAL A 76 -3.18 -11.18 7.50
N SER A 77 -2.64 -12.37 7.20
CA SER A 77 -3.35 -13.62 7.27
C SER A 77 -3.68 -13.90 8.73
N GLY A 78 -4.83 -13.40 9.19
CA GLY A 78 -5.61 -14.12 10.19
C GLY A 78 -6.03 -15.42 9.53
N SER A 79 -5.20 -16.45 9.69
CA SER A 79 -5.30 -17.78 9.11
C SER A 79 -6.74 -18.34 9.06
N LYS A 80 -7.12 -18.92 7.91
CA LYS A 80 -7.86 -20.20 7.70
C LYS A 80 -8.55 -20.17 6.34
N ASP A 81 -8.07 -20.88 5.33
CA ASP A 81 -8.32 -22.33 5.13
C ASP A 81 -9.74 -22.72 5.61
N THR A 82 -10.67 -22.73 4.68
CA THR A 82 -11.94 -23.47 4.73
C THR A 82 -12.36 -23.77 3.31
#